data_AF-A0A915JE48-F1
#
_entry.id   AF-A0A915JE48-F1
#
_cell.length_a   1.000
_cell.length_b   1.000
_cell.length_c   1.000
_cell.angle_alpha   90.00
_cell.angle_beta   90.00
_cell.angle_gamma   90.00
#
_symmetry.space_group_name_H-M   'P 1'
#
loop_
_entity.id
_entity.type
_entity.pdbx_description
1 polymer ?
#
loop_
_entity_poly.entity_id
_entity_poly.type
_entity_poly.pdbx_seq_one_letter_code
_entity_poly.pdbx_strand_id
1 'polypeptide(L)'
;MGAAIQSQYPLDYENVNQRYGFNVTINVTDGRHWSTGRLRIKLLDQNDNAPRFLDPQGMVVRVVEGADVGEKVHLFRAYDPDFDGKDQF
;
A
#
# COMPACT_ATOMS: atom_id res chain seq x y z
N MET A 1 -14.58 32.87 -3.64
CA MET A 1 -14.48 31.44 -4.02
C MET A 1 -13.03 31.04 -3.87
N GLY A 2 -12.71 29.99 -3.10
CA GLY A 2 -11.34 29.48 -2.94
C GLY A 2 -11.07 28.37 -3.96
N ALA A 3 -9.81 28.24 -4.39
CA ALA A 3 -9.37 27.05 -5.13
C ALA A 3 -9.14 25.90 -4.15
N ALA A 4 -9.53 24.68 -4.53
CA ALA A 4 -9.32 23.47 -3.74
C ALA A 4 -8.45 22.47 -4.51
N ILE A 5 -7.66 21.70 -3.77
CA ILE A 5 -6.90 20.57 -4.32
C ILE A 5 -7.75 19.33 -4.13
N GLN A 6 -8.01 18.61 -5.21
CA GLN A 6 -8.82 17.39 -5.23
C GLN A 6 -8.13 16.34 -6.10
N SER A 7 -8.23 15.08 -5.73
CA SER A 7 -7.75 13.98 -6.56
C SER A 7 -8.66 13.79 -7.78
N GLN A 8 -8.06 13.62 -8.97
CA GLN A 8 -8.83 13.33 -10.19
C GLN A 8 -9.16 11.84 -10.34
N TYR A 9 -8.34 10.99 -9.71
CA TYR A 9 -8.48 9.55 -9.72
C TYR A 9 -8.44 9.02 -8.28
N PRO A 10 -8.92 7.78 -8.04
CA PRO A 10 -8.76 7.12 -6.75
C PRO A 10 -7.29 7.08 -6.32
N LEU A 11 -7.06 7.32 -5.03
CA LEU A 11 -5.75 7.18 -4.40
C LEU A 11 -5.59 5.74 -3.91
N ASP A 12 -4.43 5.17 -4.17
CA ASP A 12 -4.11 3.77 -3.90
C ASP A 12 -2.66 3.71 -3.39
N TYR A 13 -2.46 3.38 -2.12
CA TYR A 13 -1.13 3.40 -1.49
C TYR A 13 -0.26 2.23 -2.01
N GLU A 14 -0.88 1.10 -2.34
CA GLU A 14 -0.26 -0.12 -2.86
C GLU A 14 0.26 0.10 -4.29
N ASN A 15 -0.26 1.12 -4.98
CA ASN A 15 0.28 1.55 -6.26
C ASN A 15 1.67 2.17 -6.11
N VAL A 16 2.68 1.49 -6.67
CA VAL A 16 4.10 1.90 -6.63
C VAL A 16 4.37 3.33 -7.13
N ASN A 17 3.51 3.85 -8.00
CA ASN A 17 3.64 5.22 -8.53
C ASN A 17 3.01 6.28 -7.62
N GLN A 18 2.16 5.87 -6.68
CA GLN A 18 1.42 6.78 -5.79
C GLN A 18 1.93 6.71 -4.34
N ARG A 19 2.48 5.57 -3.91
CA ARG A 19 2.95 5.31 -2.53
C ARG A 19 3.83 6.40 -1.94
N TYR A 20 4.71 6.98 -2.75
CA TYR A 20 5.64 8.03 -2.30
C TYR A 20 5.03 9.43 -2.23
N GLY A 21 3.75 9.54 -2.57
CA GLY A 21 3.00 10.79 -2.63
C GLY A 21 3.24 11.59 -3.90
N PHE A 22 2.79 12.84 -3.88
CA PHE A 22 2.82 13.73 -5.05
C PHE A 22 3.55 15.03 -4.75
N ASN A 23 4.40 15.46 -5.68
CA ASN A 23 5.00 16.78 -5.67
C ASN A 23 4.21 17.68 -6.62
N VAL A 24 3.46 18.62 -6.07
CA VAL A 24 2.60 19.54 -6.83
C VAL A 24 3.20 20.93 -6.80
N THR A 25 3.29 21.58 -7.95
CA THR A 25 3.64 23.01 -8.02
C THR A 25 2.38 23.80 -8.31
N ILE A 26 2.00 24.67 -7.39
CA ILE A 26 0.88 25.59 -7.55
C ILE A 26 1.38 26.90 -8.16
N ASN A 27 0.58 27.49 -9.04
CA ASN A 27 0.82 28.82 -9.61
C ASN A 27 -0.34 29.73 -9.22
N VAL A 28 -0.03 30.92 -8.72
CA VAL A 28 -1.01 31.94 -8.33
C VAL A 28 -0.72 33.21 -9.12
N THR A 29 -1.76 33.85 -9.63
CA THR A 29 -1.65 35.11 -10.37
C THR A 29 -2.74 36.08 -9.97
N ASP A 30 -2.41 37.37 -9.96
CA ASP A 30 -3.36 38.49 -9.82
C ASP A 30 -3.74 39.10 -11.18
N GLY A 31 -3.30 38.48 -12.30
CA GLY A 31 -3.46 38.97 -13.66
C GLY A 31 -2.30 39.84 -14.18
N ARG A 32 -1.36 40.25 -13.32
CA ARG A 32 -0.18 41.05 -13.70
C ARG A 32 1.14 40.42 -13.24
N HIS A 33 1.13 39.79 -12.07
CA HIS A 33 2.24 39.06 -11.48
C HIS A 33 1.84 37.60 -11.28
N TRP A 34 2.85 36.76 -11.15
CA TRP A 34 2.68 35.35 -10.86
C TRP A 34 3.70 34.90 -9.83
N SER A 35 3.32 33.92 -9.03
CA SER A 35 4.17 33.30 -8.03
C SER A 35 3.87 31.80 -7.95
N THR A 36 4.87 31.01 -7.60
CA THR A 36 4.74 29.56 -7.50
C THR A 36 5.08 29.06 -6.11
N GLY A 37 4.42 27.98 -5.70
CA GLY A 37 4.67 27.27 -4.44
C GLY A 37 4.75 25.77 -4.68
N ARG A 38 5.59 25.07 -3.91
CA ARG A 38 5.67 23.61 -3.96
C ARG A 38 4.94 23.00 -2.78
N LEU A 39 4.10 22.02 -3.05
CA LEU A 39 3.38 21.21 -2.07
C LEU A 39 3.82 19.75 -2.20
N ARG A 40 4.13 19.13 -1.07
CA ARG A 40 4.37 17.69 -1.00
C ARG A 40 3.19 17.02 -0.30
N ILE A 41 2.44 16.22 -1.05
CA ILE A 41 1.31 15.45 -0.56
C ILE A 41 1.83 14.05 -0.24
N LYS A 42 1.57 13.52 0.95
CA LYS A 42 1.86 12.13 1.31
C LYS A 42 0.56 11.33 1.30
N LEU A 43 0.62 10.10 0.80
CA LEU A 43 -0.46 9.15 0.97
C LEU A 43 -0.28 8.45 2.31
N LEU A 44 -1.40 8.25 3.00
CA LEU A 44 -1.45 7.44 4.22
C LEU A 44 -1.98 6.07 3.81
N ASP A 45 -1.25 5.05 4.22
CA ASP A 45 -1.67 3.68 4.03
C ASP A 45 -2.94 3.37 4.85
N GLN A 46 -3.80 2.49 4.32
CA GLN A 46 -4.97 1.96 5.00
C GLN A 46 -4.94 0.44 4.88
N ASN A 47 -5.31 -0.26 5.95
CA ASN A 47 -5.43 -1.72 5.91
C ASN A 47 -6.72 -2.11 5.18
N ASP A 48 -6.68 -2.13 3.85
CA ASP A 48 -7.80 -2.46 2.97
C ASP A 48 -7.57 -3.72 2.11
N ASN A 49 -6.40 -4.36 2.22
CA ASN A 49 -6.12 -5.65 1.61
C ASN A 49 -5.99 -6.75 2.66
N ALA A 50 -6.81 -7.79 2.56
CA ALA A 50 -6.67 -8.95 3.43
C ALA A 50 -5.46 -9.82 3.00
N PRO A 51 -4.74 -10.45 3.95
CA PRO A 51 -3.70 -11.41 3.63
C PRO A 51 -4.23 -12.54 2.74
N ARG A 52 -3.48 -12.88 1.69
CA ARG A 52 -3.80 -14.01 0.80
C ARG A 52 -2.74 -15.09 0.87
N PHE A 53 -3.18 -16.35 0.90
CA PHE A 53 -2.25 -17.47 0.79
C PHE A 53 -1.56 -17.48 -0.59
N LEU A 54 -0.27 -17.77 -0.58
CA LEU A 54 0.55 -17.99 -1.77
C LEU A 54 0.54 -19.46 -2.20
N ASP A 55 0.21 -20.35 -1.27
CA ASP A 55 0.00 -21.76 -1.55
C ASP A 55 -1.23 -21.96 -2.47
N PRO A 56 -1.23 -23.00 -3.33
CA PRO A 56 -2.34 -23.27 -4.22
C PRO A 56 -3.67 -23.44 -3.47
N GLN A 57 -4.74 -22.88 -4.02
CA GLN A 57 -6.08 -23.13 -3.49
C GLN A 57 -6.40 -24.62 -3.54
N GLY A 58 -6.92 -25.16 -2.43
CA GLY A 58 -7.24 -26.59 -2.32
C GLY A 58 -6.03 -27.50 -2.13
N MET A 59 -4.86 -26.97 -1.77
CA MET A 59 -3.69 -27.78 -1.44
C MET A 59 -4.00 -28.79 -0.34
N VAL A 60 -3.66 -30.06 -0.59
CA VAL A 60 -3.77 -31.15 0.38
C VAL A 60 -2.38 -31.51 0.85
N VAL A 61 -2.16 -31.43 2.17
CA VAL A 61 -0.94 -31.91 2.81
C VAL A 61 -1.19 -33.32 3.35
N ARG A 62 -0.31 -34.26 3.01
CA ARG A 62 -0.39 -35.64 3.48
C ARG A 62 0.71 -35.89 4.52
N VAL A 63 0.35 -36.57 5.59
CA VAL A 63 1.25 -36.95 6.68
C VAL A 63 1.27 -38.47 6.76
N VAL A 64 2.46 -39.05 6.92
CA VAL A 64 2.61 -40.51 7.08
C VAL A 64 2.31 -40.92 8.52
N GLU A 65 1.84 -42.15 8.72
CA GLU A 65 1.43 -42.64 10.04
C GLU A 65 2.59 -42.74 11.04
N GLY A 66 3.83 -42.86 10.56
CA GLY A 66 5.05 -42.91 11.38
C GLY A 66 5.70 -41.55 11.63
N ALA A 67 4.99 -40.44 11.39
CA ALA A 67 5.52 -39.09 11.64
C ALA A 67 5.83 -38.89 13.13
N ASP A 68 6.96 -38.25 13.42
CA ASP A 68 7.42 -38.04 14.79
C ASP A 68 6.56 -36.98 15.51
N VAL A 69 6.48 -37.09 16.84
CA VAL A 69 5.81 -36.07 17.65
C VAL A 69 6.58 -34.75 17.54
N GLY A 70 5.89 -33.72 17.05
CA GLY A 70 6.46 -32.38 16.84
C GLY A 70 7.00 -32.13 15.43
N GLU A 71 6.85 -33.09 14.51
CA GLU A 71 7.23 -32.91 13.11
C GLU A 71 6.39 -31.79 12.45
N LYS A 72 7.05 -30.86 11.75
CA LYS A 72 6.37 -29.76 11.04
C LYS A 72 5.78 -30.29 9.74
N VAL A 73 4.45 -30.32 9.68
CA VAL A 73 3.68 -30.86 8.54
C VAL A 73 3.71 -29.94 7.32
N HIS A 74 3.44 -28.65 7.48
CA HIS A 74 3.54 -27.65 6.41
C HIS A 74 3.69 -26.25 6.99
N LEU A 75 4.22 -25.33 6.18
CA LEU A 75 4.24 -23.90 6.48
C LEU A 75 3.56 -23.15 5.34
N PHE A 76 2.35 -22.66 5.61
CA PHE A 76 1.64 -21.79 4.68
C PHE A 76 2.30 -20.42 4.63
N ARG A 77 2.40 -19.87 3.43
CA ARG A 77 2.90 -18.51 3.19
C ARG A 77 1.73 -17.64 2.79
N ALA A 78 1.63 -16.48 3.40
CA ALA A 78 0.68 -15.45 3.02
C ALA A 78 1.42 -14.20 2.55
N TYR A 79 0.75 -13.42 1.72
CA TYR A 79 1.19 -12.11 1.27
C TYR A 79 0.07 -11.10 1.54
N ASP A 80 0.45 -9.96 2.05
CA ASP A 80 -0.40 -8.81 2.29
C ASP A 80 0.33 -7.59 1.70
N PRO A 81 -0.28 -6.86 0.75
CA PRO A 81 0.37 -5.71 0.13
C PRO A 81 0.36 -4.45 1.00
N ASP A 82 -0.47 -4.39 2.03
CA ASP A 82 -0.58 -3.23 2.92
C ASP A 82 0.74 -3.01 3.65
N PHE A 83 1.07 -1.76 3.96
CA PHE A 83 2.29 -1.46 4.68
C PHE A 83 2.12 -1.74 6.18
N ASP A 84 2.86 -2.73 6.66
CA ASP A 84 2.81 -3.24 8.04
C ASP A 84 3.28 -2.26 9.14
N GLY A 85 3.68 -1.04 8.76
CA GLY A 85 4.08 0.02 9.67
C GLY A 85 5.36 -0.27 10.46
N LYS A 86 6.13 -1.33 10.15
CA LYS A 86 7.28 -1.73 10.96
C LYS A 86 8.57 -0.93 10.75
N ASP A 87 8.55 0.06 9.87
CA ASP A 87 9.69 0.97 9.63
C ASP A 87 9.39 2.45 9.95
N GLN A 88 8.51 2.73 10.93
CA GLN A 88 8.20 4.12 11.34
C GLN A 88 8.65 4.50 12.77
N PHE A 89 9.71 3.87 13.29
CA PHE A 89 10.55 4.42 14.37
C PHE A 89 12.03 4.21 14.07
#